data_AF-A0A7V1SRK9-F1
#
_entry.id   AF-A0A7V1SRK9-F1
#
_cell.length_a   1.000
_cell.length_b   1.000
_cell.length_c   1.000
_cell.angle_alpha   90.00
_cell.angle_beta   90.00
_cell.angle_gamma   90.00
#
_symmetry.space_group_name_H-M   'P 1'
#
loop_
_entity.id
_entity.type
_entity.pdbx_description
1 polymer ?
#
loop_
_entity_poly.entity_id
_entity_poly.type
_entity_poly.pdbx_seq_one_letter_code
_entity_poly.pdbx_strand_id
1 'polypeptide(L)'
;MDTTDDREILAGLLNVATRPQAFRVLLQKYLRKIYFLMRAMNLAHEVADEYVQDIFTGFWKKLNTLKPEDQLDLLLFRLAVERSLSFLKQHPEAALYDLSAEQQIILILKQQGLFDSAELATVAALPVAQVRADLGVAIVKVLKGGAIINRS
;
A
#
# COMPACT_ATOMS: atom_id res chain seq x y z
N MET A 1 0.07 17.88 -12.38
CA MET A 1 -1.27 18.35 -12.00
C MET A 1 -2.20 17.18 -12.14
N ASP A 2 -2.51 16.51 -11.04
CA ASP A 2 -3.61 15.56 -10.99
C ASP A 2 -4.44 16.00 -9.78
N THR A 3 -5.29 16.99 -10.02
CA THR A 3 -5.97 17.80 -9.00
C THR A 3 -7.36 17.27 -8.67
N THR A 4 -7.74 16.10 -9.16
CA THR A 4 -9.06 15.55 -8.88
C THR A 4 -9.16 15.12 -7.42
N ASP A 5 -10.12 15.71 -6.72
CA ASP A 5 -10.39 15.47 -5.30
C ASP A 5 -10.90 14.04 -5.11
N ASP A 6 -10.36 13.30 -4.13
CA ASP A 6 -10.85 11.97 -3.78
C ASP A 6 -12.33 12.00 -3.38
N ARG A 7 -12.83 13.13 -2.87
CA ARG A 7 -14.25 13.31 -2.58
C ARG A 7 -15.12 13.26 -3.83
N GLU A 8 -14.67 13.84 -4.94
CA GLU A 8 -15.39 13.81 -6.22
C GLU A 8 -15.39 12.40 -6.81
N ILE A 9 -14.25 11.72 -6.74
CA ILE A 9 -14.12 10.32 -7.17
C ILE A 9 -15.06 9.45 -6.34
N LEU A 10 -15.09 9.61 -5.01
CA LEU A 10 -15.94 8.85 -4.11
C LEU A 10 -17.42 9.07 -4.40
N ALA A 11 -17.85 10.32 -4.54
CA ALA A 11 -19.22 10.65 -4.91
C ALA A 11 -19.64 9.97 -6.23
N GLY A 12 -18.73 9.97 -7.21
CA GLY A 12 -18.94 9.28 -8.49
C GLY A 12 -19.00 7.75 -8.37
N LEU A 13 -18.27 7.14 -7.42
CA LEU A 13 -18.27 5.69 -7.16
C LEU A 13 -19.52 5.21 -6.40
N LEU A 14 -20.08 6.06 -5.55
CA LEU A 14 -21.32 5.80 -4.80
C LEU A 14 -22.55 5.79 -5.71
N ASN A 15 -22.52 6.51 -6.83
CA ASN A 15 -23.58 6.48 -7.83
C ASN A 15 -23.30 5.42 -8.91
N VAL A 16 -24.19 4.41 -8.99
CA VAL A 16 -24.08 3.27 -9.93
C VAL A 16 -23.95 3.72 -11.39
N ALA A 17 -24.63 4.80 -11.80
CA ALA A 17 -24.59 5.30 -13.17
C ALA A 17 -23.23 5.92 -13.55
N THR A 18 -22.54 6.56 -12.60
CA THR A 18 -21.26 7.24 -12.85
C THR A 18 -20.05 6.41 -12.43
N ARG A 19 -20.27 5.31 -11.71
CA ARG A 19 -19.22 4.44 -11.15
C ARG A 19 -18.15 4.01 -12.15
N PRO A 20 -18.45 3.58 -13.40
CA PRO A 20 -17.41 3.22 -14.37
C PRO A 20 -16.48 4.39 -14.70
N GLN A 21 -17.05 5.60 -14.85
CA GLN A 21 -16.26 6.79 -15.13
C GLN A 21 -15.41 7.20 -13.93
N ALA A 22 -16.00 7.23 -12.73
CA ALA A 22 -15.29 7.57 -11.50
C ALA A 22 -14.15 6.59 -11.21
N PHE A 23 -14.35 5.30 -11.50
CA PHE A 23 -13.30 4.30 -11.33
C PHE A 23 -12.15 4.45 -12.33
N ARG A 24 -12.42 4.90 -13.57
CA ARG A 24 -11.33 5.25 -14.51
C ARG A 24 -10.45 6.37 -13.96
N VAL A 25 -11.05 7.39 -13.34
CA VAL A 25 -10.31 8.49 -12.70
C VAL A 25 -9.51 7.97 -11.50
N LEU A 26 -10.11 7.10 -10.68
CA LEU A 26 -9.40 6.43 -9.58
C LEU A 26 -8.18 5.65 -10.07
N LEU A 27 -8.33 4.87 -11.15
CA LEU A 27 -7.22 4.13 -11.76
C LEU A 27 -6.09 5.07 -12.18
N GLN A 28 -6.40 6.14 -12.91
CA GLN A 28 -5.39 7.11 -13.36
C GLN A 28 -4.59 7.70 -12.19
N LYS A 29 -5.29 8.04 -11.09
CA LYS A 29 -4.67 8.64 -9.90
C LYS A 29 -3.82 7.68 -9.08
N TYR A 30 -4.24 6.43 -8.93
CA TYR A 30 -3.64 5.49 -7.97
C TYR A 30 -2.78 4.39 -8.58
N LEU A 31 -2.97 4.04 -9.86
CA LEU A 31 -2.29 2.90 -10.47
C LEU A 31 -0.78 2.97 -10.31
N ARG A 32 -0.19 4.13 -10.62
CA ARG A 32 1.26 4.33 -10.49
C ARG A 32 1.74 4.16 -9.04
N LYS A 33 0.99 4.68 -8.06
CA LYS A 33 1.38 4.60 -6.64
C LYS A 33 1.32 3.15 -6.13
N ILE A 34 0.26 2.41 -6.49
CA ILE A 34 0.11 1.01 -6.11
C ILE A 34 1.17 0.14 -6.80
N TYR A 35 1.44 0.39 -8.08
CA TYR A 35 2.51 -0.30 -8.80
C TYR A 35 3.88 -0.10 -8.16
N PHE A 36 4.22 1.15 -7.78
CA PHE A 36 5.48 1.41 -7.07
C PHE A 36 5.54 0.73 -5.70
N LEU A 37 4.42 0.66 -4.98
CA LEU A 37 4.36 -0.11 -3.73
C LEU A 37 4.64 -1.59 -3.97
N MET A 38 4.03 -2.22 -5.00
CA MET A 38 4.27 -3.62 -5.33
C MET A 38 5.74 -3.86 -5.70
N ARG A 39 6.32 -2.99 -6.55
CA ARG A 39 7.73 -3.09 -6.94
C ARG A 39 8.69 -2.93 -5.77
N ALA A 40 8.35 -2.14 -4.76
CA ALA A 40 9.14 -1.99 -3.54
C ALA A 40 9.17 -3.28 -2.67
N MET A 41 8.24 -4.22 -2.89
CA MET A 41 8.23 -5.55 -2.27
C MET A 41 9.18 -6.56 -2.97
N ASN A 42 10.09 -6.09 -3.82
CA ASN A 42 10.99 -6.92 -4.64
C ASN A 42 10.26 -7.86 -5.61
N LEU A 43 9.03 -7.52 -6.01
CA LEU A 43 8.26 -8.25 -7.01
C LEU A 43 8.84 -8.01 -8.41
N ALA A 44 8.92 -9.06 -9.24
CA ALA A 44 9.16 -8.94 -10.68
C ALA A 44 8.05 -8.08 -11.35
N HIS A 45 8.31 -7.54 -12.54
CA HIS A 45 7.39 -6.60 -13.19
C HIS A 45 6.04 -7.25 -13.49
N GLU A 46 6.07 -8.45 -14.06
CA GLU A 46 4.90 -9.23 -14.46
C GLU A 46 4.04 -9.58 -13.24
N VAL A 47 4.69 -10.00 -12.15
CA VAL A 47 4.00 -10.35 -10.91
C VAL A 47 3.42 -9.09 -10.24
N ALA A 48 4.15 -7.97 -10.26
CA ALA A 48 3.63 -6.70 -9.74
C ALA A 48 2.37 -6.25 -10.48
N ASP A 49 2.33 -6.40 -11.81
CA ASP A 49 1.15 -6.07 -12.61
C ASP A 49 -0.06 -6.95 -12.26
N GLU A 50 0.15 -8.25 -12.03
CA GLU A 50 -0.91 -9.16 -11.56
C GLU A 50 -1.48 -8.71 -10.21
N TYR A 51 -0.62 -8.37 -9.24
CA TYR A 51 -1.08 -7.86 -7.94
C TYR A 51 -1.83 -6.52 -8.06
N VAL A 52 -1.36 -5.61 -8.92
CA VAL A 52 -2.05 -4.34 -9.18
C VAL A 52 -3.46 -4.60 -9.72
N GLN A 53 -3.60 -5.49 -10.70
CA GLN A 53 -4.90 -5.88 -11.24
C GLN A 53 -5.80 -6.48 -10.16
N ASP A 54 -5.26 -7.35 -9.33
CA ASP A 54 -5.98 -7.99 -8.22
C ASP A 54 -6.49 -6.99 -7.19
N ILE A 55 -5.68 -5.98 -6.85
CA ILE A 55 -6.04 -4.91 -5.92
C ILE A 55 -7.20 -4.09 -6.47
N PHE A 56 -7.12 -3.62 -7.72
CA PHE A 56 -8.18 -2.82 -8.31
C PHE A 56 -9.45 -3.63 -8.56
N THR A 57 -9.33 -4.89 -8.97
CA THR A 57 -10.47 -5.80 -9.13
C THR A 57 -11.14 -6.08 -7.78
N GLY A 58 -10.34 -6.27 -6.72
CA GLY A 58 -10.82 -6.40 -5.35
C GLY A 58 -11.52 -5.14 -4.85
N PHE A 59 -10.98 -3.96 -5.14
CA PHE A 59 -11.60 -2.68 -4.78
C PHE A 59 -12.92 -2.48 -5.53
N TRP A 60 -12.99 -2.79 -6.84
CA TRP A 60 -14.23 -2.73 -7.63
C TRP A 60 -15.35 -3.57 -7.01
N LYS A 61 -15.03 -4.79 -6.55
CA LYS A 61 -16.00 -5.69 -5.90
C LYS A 61 -16.52 -5.12 -4.57
N LYS A 62 -15.75 -4.26 -3.90
CA LYS A 62 -16.12 -3.62 -2.61
C LYS A 62 -16.85 -2.28 -2.79
N LEU A 63 -17.10 -1.81 -4.02
CA LEU A 63 -17.70 -0.48 -4.23
C LEU A 63 -19.09 -0.32 -3.61
N ASN A 64 -19.85 -1.41 -3.45
CA ASN A 64 -21.17 -1.39 -2.79
C ASN A 64 -21.10 -1.21 -1.27
N THR A 65 -19.92 -1.36 -0.67
CA THR A 65 -19.72 -1.17 0.78
C THR A 65 -19.15 0.21 1.11
N LEU A 66 -18.90 1.05 0.10
CA LEU A 66 -18.38 2.39 0.30
C LEU A 66 -19.40 3.29 0.98
N LYS A 67 -18.88 4.21 1.79
CA LYS A 67 -19.64 5.23 2.50
C LYS A 67 -19.12 6.63 2.15
N PRO A 68 -19.95 7.68 2.28
CA PRO A 68 -19.54 9.06 2.00
C PRO A 68 -18.33 9.56 2.81
N GLU A 69 -18.11 9.01 4.00
CA GLU A 69 -17.01 9.34 4.91
C GLU A 69 -15.71 8.56 4.65
N ASP A 70 -15.71 7.62 3.71
CA ASP A 70 -14.53 6.79 3.41
C ASP A 70 -13.39 7.60 2.80
N GLN A 71 -12.16 7.24 3.14
CA GLN A 71 -10.94 7.78 2.53
C GLN A 71 -10.42 6.79 1.48
N LEU A 72 -10.50 7.16 0.20
CA LEU A 72 -10.23 6.26 -0.92
C LEU A 72 -8.79 5.75 -0.94
N ASP A 73 -7.83 6.62 -0.66
CA ASP A 73 -6.42 6.28 -0.53
C ASP A 73 -6.21 5.25 0.59
N LEU A 74 -6.73 5.49 1.80
CA LEU A 74 -6.59 4.55 2.91
C LEU A 74 -7.20 3.18 2.59
N LEU A 75 -8.39 3.15 1.98
CA LEU A 75 -9.04 1.88 1.61
C LEU A 75 -8.26 1.11 0.55
N LEU A 76 -7.76 1.81 -0.48
CA LEU A 76 -7.02 1.18 -1.57
C LEU A 76 -5.64 0.69 -1.11
N PHE A 77 -4.93 1.49 -0.31
CA PHE A 77 -3.65 1.10 0.24
C PHE A 77 -3.78 0.00 1.29
N ARG A 78 -4.88 -0.06 2.06
CA ARG A 78 -5.16 -1.19 2.95
C ARG A 78 -5.26 -2.50 2.18
N LEU A 79 -5.99 -2.51 1.05
CA LEU A 79 -6.03 -3.67 0.15
C LEU A 79 -4.64 -4.05 -0.37
N ALA A 80 -3.85 -3.06 -0.78
CA ALA A 80 -2.50 -3.29 -1.29
C ALA A 80 -1.57 -3.87 -0.21
N VAL A 81 -1.70 -3.41 1.04
CA VAL A 81 -0.95 -3.93 2.19
C VAL A 81 -1.39 -5.33 2.56
N GLU A 82 -2.69 -5.63 2.57
CA GLU A 82 -3.20 -6.99 2.78
C GLU A 82 -2.56 -7.97 1.79
N ARG A 83 -2.49 -7.59 0.50
CA ARG A 83 -1.84 -8.41 -0.54
C ARG A 83 -0.33 -8.51 -0.39
N SER A 84 0.34 -7.40 -0.06
CA SER A 84 1.79 -7.37 0.18
C SER A 84 2.19 -8.22 1.38
N LEU A 85 1.42 -8.17 2.47
CA LEU A 85 1.64 -9.00 3.66
C LEU A 85 1.52 -10.47 3.31
N SER A 86 0.46 -10.85 2.57
CA SER A 86 0.27 -12.22 2.12
C SER A 86 1.43 -12.68 1.25
N PHE A 87 1.89 -11.84 0.32
CA PHE A 87 3.03 -12.13 -0.55
C PHE A 87 4.31 -12.38 0.26
N LEU A 88 4.72 -11.45 1.12
CA LEU A 88 5.95 -11.54 1.91
C LEU A 88 5.93 -12.73 2.89
N LYS A 89 4.76 -13.10 3.42
CA LYS A 89 4.62 -14.28 4.28
C LYS A 89 4.79 -15.59 3.51
N GLN A 90 4.41 -15.61 2.23
CA GLN A 90 4.56 -16.76 1.35
C GLN A 90 5.98 -16.85 0.74
N HIS A 91 6.70 -15.73 0.69
CA HIS A 91 8.00 -15.59 0.04
C HIS A 91 9.03 -14.99 1.01
N PRO A 92 9.47 -15.74 2.04
CA PRO A 92 10.43 -15.24 3.02
C PRO A 92 11.77 -14.81 2.40
N GLU A 93 12.12 -15.33 1.22
CA GLU A 93 13.29 -14.90 0.44
C GLU A 93 13.20 -13.46 -0.10
N ALA A 94 12.00 -12.88 -0.16
CA ALA A 94 11.79 -11.48 -0.52
C ALA A 94 12.01 -10.52 0.66
N ALA A 95 12.33 -11.04 1.85
CA ALA A 95 12.64 -10.24 3.03
C ALA A 95 13.95 -9.47 2.84
N LEU A 96 13.90 -8.16 3.10
CA LEU A 96 15.05 -7.27 3.06
C LEU A 96 15.57 -7.07 4.47
N TYR A 97 16.89 -7.02 4.65
CA TYR A 97 17.53 -6.69 5.94
C TYR A 97 17.04 -7.52 7.14
N ASP A 98 16.65 -8.79 6.91
CA ASP A 98 16.07 -9.67 7.94
C ASP A 98 14.81 -9.09 8.61
N LEU A 99 14.04 -8.28 7.88
CA LEU A 99 12.78 -7.70 8.36
C LEU A 99 11.65 -8.74 8.33
N SER A 100 10.74 -8.67 9.30
CA SER A 100 9.45 -9.36 9.15
C SER A 100 8.62 -8.69 8.05
N ALA A 101 7.60 -9.39 7.54
CA ALA A 101 6.69 -8.86 6.53
C ALA A 101 6.05 -7.52 6.97
N GLU A 102 5.60 -7.45 8.22
CA GLU A 102 5.01 -6.24 8.82
C GLU A 102 6.01 -5.08 8.87
N GLN A 103 7.24 -5.35 9.36
CA GLN A 103 8.30 -4.35 9.46
C GLN A 103 8.70 -3.79 8.10
N GLN A 104 8.85 -4.67 7.11
CA GLN A 104 9.20 -4.30 5.73
C GLN A 104 8.14 -3.41 5.10
N ILE A 105 6.86 -3.77 5.24
CA ILE A 105 5.77 -2.97 4.65
C ILE A 105 5.66 -1.60 5.32
N ILE A 106 5.75 -1.54 6.65
CA ILE A 106 5.72 -0.25 7.38
C ILE A 106 6.88 0.64 6.93
N LEU A 107 8.08 0.07 6.78
CA LEU A 107 9.25 0.81 6.29
C LEU A 107 9.03 1.33 4.87
N ILE A 108 8.54 0.49 3.96
CA ILE A 108 8.27 0.88 2.56
C ILE A 108 7.23 1.99 2.50
N LEU A 109 6.10 1.86 3.20
CA LEU A 109 5.06 2.89 3.22
C LEU A 109 5.60 4.22 3.79
N LYS A 110 6.46 4.14 4.82
CA LYS A 110 7.11 5.33 5.38
C LYS A 110 8.05 6.01 4.38
N GLN A 111 8.79 5.24 3.59
CA GLN A 111 9.69 5.76 2.54
C GLN A 111 8.95 6.44 1.39
N GLN A 112 7.74 5.95 1.05
CA GLN A 112 6.91 6.58 0.03
C GLN A 112 6.40 7.97 0.46
N GLY A 113 6.45 8.30 1.75
CA GLY A 113 6.05 9.61 2.28
C GLY A 113 4.56 9.92 2.11
N LEU A 114 3.74 8.89 1.86
CA LEU A 114 2.31 9.05 1.56
C LEU A 114 1.44 9.16 2.81
N PHE A 115 1.93 8.71 3.97
CA PHE A 115 1.13 8.54 5.18
C PHE A 115 1.84 9.03 6.43
N ASP A 116 1.07 9.63 7.33
CA ASP A 116 1.50 9.90 8.71
C ASP A 116 1.43 8.63 9.58
N SER A 117 1.80 8.76 10.86
CA SER A 117 1.83 7.59 11.77
C SER A 117 0.45 6.98 12.04
N ALA A 118 -0.62 7.78 12.03
CA ALA A 118 -1.98 7.32 12.28
C ALA A 118 -2.56 6.65 11.02
N GLU A 119 -2.31 7.21 9.85
CA GLU A 119 -2.70 6.64 8.56
C GLU A 119 -1.96 5.32 8.29
N LEU A 120 -0.67 5.25 8.61
CA LEU A 120 0.09 3.99 8.54
C LEU A 120 -0.54 2.90 9.41
N ALA A 121 -1.01 3.25 10.60
CA ALA A 121 -1.71 2.33 11.50
C ALA A 121 -3.04 1.84 10.90
N THR A 122 -3.80 2.73 10.27
CA THR A 122 -5.03 2.37 9.54
C THR A 122 -4.76 1.44 8.37
N VAL A 123 -3.78 1.78 7.53
CA VAL A 123 -3.43 1.02 6.32
C VAL A 123 -2.82 -0.34 6.66
N ALA A 124 -1.99 -0.42 7.69
CA ALA A 124 -1.40 -1.67 8.16
C ALA A 124 -2.34 -2.51 9.04
N ALA A 125 -3.51 -1.97 9.41
CA ALA A 125 -4.42 -2.57 10.39
C ALA A 125 -3.74 -2.93 11.72
N LEU A 126 -2.85 -2.04 12.21
CA LEU A 126 -2.08 -2.21 13.43
C LEU A 126 -2.28 -1.04 14.39
N PRO A 127 -2.09 -1.21 15.70
CA PRO A 127 -2.05 -0.08 16.64
C PRO A 127 -0.89 0.87 16.33
N VAL A 128 -1.08 2.18 16.52
CA VAL A 128 -0.04 3.21 16.32
C VAL A 128 1.24 2.90 17.12
N ALA A 129 1.10 2.38 18.34
CA ALA A 129 2.24 1.98 19.16
C ALA A 129 3.05 0.86 18.51
N GLN A 130 2.39 -0.12 17.89
CA GLN A 130 3.02 -1.21 17.16
C GLN A 130 3.74 -0.70 15.91
N VAL A 131 3.10 0.18 15.14
CA VAL A 131 3.71 0.81 13.96
C VAL A 131 5.02 1.53 14.33
N ARG A 132 5.02 2.30 15.42
CA ARG A 132 6.23 2.99 15.91
C ARG A 132 7.33 2.01 16.32
N ALA A 133 6.97 0.95 17.04
CA ALA A 133 7.91 -0.07 17.47
C ALA A 133 8.54 -0.78 16.26
N ASP A 134 7.73 -1.24 15.30
CA ASP A 134 8.20 -1.94 14.11
C ASP A 134 9.05 -1.04 13.21
N LEU A 135 8.68 0.23 13.06
CA LEU A 135 9.50 1.19 12.31
C LEU A 135 10.86 1.40 12.99
N GLY A 136 10.90 1.51 14.33
CA GLY A 136 12.15 1.63 15.08
C GLY A 136 13.07 0.42 14.89
N VAL A 137 12.50 -0.80 15.00
CA VAL A 137 13.24 -2.05 14.75
C VAL A 137 13.73 -2.10 13.30
N ALA A 138 12.89 -1.74 12.34
CA ALA A 138 13.23 -1.77 10.93
C ALA A 138 14.41 -0.84 10.59
N ILE A 139 14.39 0.40 11.11
CA ILE A 139 15.48 1.36 10.92
C ILE A 139 16.79 0.81 11.47
N VAL A 140 16.78 0.22 12.68
CA VAL A 140 17.99 -0.36 13.29
C VAL A 140 18.54 -1.51 12.44
N LYS A 141 17.67 -2.39 11.95
CA LYS A 141 18.06 -3.52 11.09
C LYS A 141 18.66 -3.06 9.76
N VAL A 142 18.05 -2.05 9.12
CA VAL A 142 18.57 -1.45 7.88
C VAL A 142 19.96 -0.84 8.11
N LEU A 143 20.15 -0.07 9.18
CA LEU A 143 21.45 0.54 9.50
C LEU A 143 22.54 -0.50 9.77
N LYS A 144 22.20 -1.60 10.46
CA LYS A 144 23.12 -2.71 10.71
C LYS A 144 23.42 -3.52 9.44
N GLY A 145 22.41 -3.81 8.62
CA GLY A 145 22.55 -4.54 7.36
C GLY A 145 23.34 -3.76 6.30
N GLY A 146 23.12 -2.45 6.19
CA GLY A 146 23.89 -1.57 5.31
C GLY A 146 25.38 -1.47 5.68
N ALA A 147 25.72 -1.64 6.97
CA ALA A 147 27.11 -1.67 7.43
C ALA A 147 27.86 -2.97 7.04
N ILE A 148 27.15 -4.06 6.74
CA ILE A 148 27.74 -5.34 6.33
C ILE A 148 28.10 -5.32 4.83
N ILE A 149 27.30 -4.65 4.00
CA ILE A 149 27.49 -4.58 2.54
C ILE A 149 28.66 -3.63 2.17
N ASN A 150 28.96 -2.64 3.01
CA ASN A 150 30.02 -1.65 2.75
C ASN A 150 31.44 -2.06 3.25
N ARG A 151 31.66 -3.36 3.48
CA ARG A 151 32.96 -3.95 3.87
C ARG A 151 33.52 -4.92 2.81
N SER A 152 33.16 -4.74 1.54
CA SER A 152 33.70 -5.52 0.41
C SER A 152 34.48 -4.63 -0.53
#